data_AF-A0A963NPC8-F1
#
_entry.id   AF-A0A963NPC8-F1
#
_cell.length_a   1.000
_cell.length_b   1.000
_cell.length_c   1.000
_cell.angle_alpha   90.00
_cell.angle_beta   90.00
_cell.angle_gamma   90.00
#
_symmetry.space_group_name_H-M   'P 1'
#
loop_
_entity.id
_entity.type
_entity.pdbx_description
1 polymer ?
#
loop_
_entity_poly.entity_id
_entity_poly.type
_entity_poly.pdbx_seq_one_letter_code
_entity_poly.pdbx_strand_id
1 'polypeptide(L)'
;MSHDTLPLGACADDTSPAQAALPLGAPPLPPGVPLLPARMVNEYVYCPRLAYLEWVQGEWRDSADTVEGRQAHRRIDKPRGQPPGVGGDPNAPADGDDAPRVHVHSLELSSDALGLVARLDLAEFDGRRAVPVDYKRGKRPHVARGAYEPERVQLCAQGLLLEAHGYEATEGVLYFAASRERMPVVFDDELKAATRAAAAGLRLVASGGQIPPPLENSPKCPRCSLAAICLPDELHYLRTRQTPPRPLAVDAPPTLPLYVQARGAKVAKKGELLEISVEDAPAATARLAEVSQVVLQGGVYLTGPALHELMARQIPVTWLSHGGWFLGHTVGLGHKNVELRTAQYRASFDAARCLRLARELVAGKIRNQRTLLRRNWKPTSGESDSLPDEVAAGFRHDIDAAERARSLEQLLGLEGNAAARYFAHFRQMIAPEKRAGGDVPGPAWGFDFERRTRRPPVDEVNALLSYGYSLLARTLAVTLTAVGFDAMRGLYHQSRYGRPALALDMMEPFRPLIVDSAVLTVINNGEVGAGDFVAAGGAVNLNERGRRAFIAAFERRLAQDVTHPLFGYAAAYRQIVEIQ
;
A
#
# COMPACT_ATOMS: atom_id res chain seq x y z
N MET A 1 16.94 -67.63 33.63
CA MET A 1 17.75 -67.60 32.40
C MET A 1 17.42 -66.28 31.70
N SER A 2 17.95 -65.18 32.24
CA SER A 2 19.08 -64.43 31.67
C SER A 2 18.76 -63.89 30.28
N HIS A 3 18.53 -62.59 30.17
CA HIS A 3 19.43 -61.76 29.38
C HIS A 3 19.34 -60.30 29.82
N ASP A 4 20.53 -59.74 30.01
CA ASP A 4 20.87 -58.51 30.69
C ASP A 4 20.42 -57.24 29.97
N THR A 5 20.12 -56.25 30.81
CA THR A 5 20.11 -54.82 30.54
C THR A 5 21.51 -54.31 30.15
N LEU A 6 21.60 -53.51 29.08
CA LEU A 6 22.77 -52.67 28.77
C LEU A 6 22.37 -51.19 28.79
N PRO A 7 23.25 -50.28 29.30
CA PRO A 7 22.92 -48.89 29.56
C PRO A 7 23.10 -48.00 28.32
N LEU A 8 22.29 -46.94 28.26
CA LEU A 8 22.44 -45.80 27.33
C LEU A 8 23.76 -45.07 27.62
N GLY A 9 24.76 -45.30 26.75
CA GLY A 9 26.03 -44.59 26.71
C GLY A 9 25.99 -43.42 25.72
N ALA A 10 26.70 -42.35 26.09
CA ALA A 10 26.75 -41.04 25.44
C ALA A 10 27.59 -40.98 24.14
N CYS A 11 27.37 -39.87 23.42
CA CYS A 11 28.18 -39.26 22.34
C CYS A 11 28.22 -39.95 20.97
N ALA A 12 27.61 -39.29 19.98
CA ALA A 12 28.13 -39.21 18.62
C ALA A 12 28.00 -37.76 18.16
N ASP A 13 29.15 -37.14 17.91
CA ASP A 13 29.33 -35.75 17.52
C ASP A 13 28.55 -35.38 16.25
N ASP A 14 27.85 -34.24 16.31
CA ASP A 14 27.26 -33.57 15.16
C ASP A 14 28.37 -32.88 14.35
N THR A 15 29.16 -33.66 13.62
CA THR A 15 30.07 -33.17 12.59
C THR A 15 29.44 -33.34 11.21
N SER A 16 28.36 -32.61 10.95
CA SER A 16 28.02 -32.27 9.56
C SER A 16 29.13 -31.34 9.03
N PRO A 17 29.80 -31.66 7.91
CA PRO A 17 30.83 -30.78 7.38
C PRO A 17 30.17 -29.47 6.98
N ALA A 18 30.46 -28.40 7.73
CA ALA A 18 30.07 -27.04 7.38
C ALA A 18 30.65 -26.76 5.98
N GLN A 19 29.77 -26.67 4.98
CA GLN A 19 30.17 -26.32 3.63
C GLN A 19 30.82 -24.94 3.68
N ALA A 20 32.14 -24.89 3.55
CA ALA A 20 32.89 -23.64 3.53
C ALA A 20 32.36 -22.80 2.37
N ALA A 21 31.69 -21.69 2.69
CA ALA A 21 31.30 -20.70 1.70
C ALA A 21 32.59 -20.17 1.06
N LEU A 22 32.83 -20.52 -0.20
CA LEU A 22 33.93 -19.94 -0.97
C LEU A 22 33.70 -18.43 -1.02
N PRO A 23 34.65 -17.60 -0.53
CA PRO A 23 34.56 -16.15 -0.65
C PRO A 23 34.85 -15.79 -2.11
N LEU A 24 33.88 -16.02 -2.98
CA LEU A 24 33.89 -15.50 -4.33
C LEU A 24 33.68 -13.99 -4.20
N GLY A 25 34.76 -13.22 -4.38
CA GLY A 25 34.64 -11.78 -4.56
C GLY A 25 33.67 -11.52 -5.71
N ALA A 26 32.72 -10.60 -5.50
CA ALA A 26 31.81 -10.22 -6.58
C ALA A 26 32.64 -9.70 -7.76
N PRO A 27 32.40 -10.17 -8.99
CA PRO A 27 33.12 -9.66 -10.16
C PRO A 27 32.91 -8.13 -10.27
N PRO A 28 33.88 -7.40 -10.86
CA PRO A 28 33.73 -5.97 -11.08
C PRO A 28 32.44 -5.70 -11.87
N LEU A 29 31.77 -4.59 -11.52
CA LEU A 29 30.46 -4.26 -12.10
C LEU A 29 30.58 -4.09 -13.62
N PRO A 30 29.68 -4.70 -14.41
CA PRO A 30 29.54 -4.38 -15.82
C PRO A 30 29.24 -2.88 -15.99
N PRO A 31 29.71 -2.24 -17.08
CA PRO A 31 29.37 -0.86 -17.38
C PRO A 31 27.85 -0.65 -17.39
N GLY A 32 27.36 0.34 -16.65
CA GLY A 32 25.94 0.71 -16.58
C GLY A 32 25.15 0.13 -15.41
N VAL A 33 25.74 -0.71 -14.55
CA VAL A 33 25.10 -1.12 -13.30
C VAL A 33 25.26 -0.02 -12.24
N PRO A 34 24.15 0.48 -11.62
CA PRO A 34 24.26 1.53 -10.61
C PRO A 34 24.99 1.03 -9.36
N LEU A 35 25.81 1.91 -8.77
CA LEU A 35 26.45 1.66 -7.49
C LEU A 35 25.39 1.53 -6.38
N LEU A 36 25.59 0.58 -5.47
CA LEU A 36 24.68 0.37 -4.36
C LEU A 36 24.97 1.38 -3.23
N PRO A 37 23.95 2.11 -2.74
CA PRO A 37 24.12 2.96 -1.57
C PRO A 37 24.46 2.11 -0.34
N ALA A 38 25.43 2.55 0.48
CA ALA A 38 25.78 1.88 1.74
C ALA A 38 24.57 1.71 2.67
N ARG A 39 23.64 2.68 2.66
CA ARG A 39 22.34 2.57 3.34
C ARG A 39 21.54 1.34 2.89
N MET A 40 21.55 0.98 1.61
CA MET A 40 20.80 -0.20 1.15
C MET A 40 21.43 -1.50 1.64
N VAL A 41 22.75 -1.52 1.90
CA VAL A 41 23.42 -2.67 2.52
C VAL A 41 22.93 -2.86 3.96
N ASN A 42 22.72 -1.77 4.71
CA ASN A 42 22.04 -1.80 6.02
C ASN A 42 20.66 -2.43 5.91
N GLU A 43 19.83 -1.95 4.99
CA GLU A 43 18.47 -2.49 4.82
C GLU A 43 18.47 -3.97 4.43
N TYR A 44 19.45 -4.41 3.64
CA TYR A 44 19.59 -5.82 3.25
C TYR A 44 19.90 -6.71 4.46
N VAL A 45 20.82 -6.29 5.32
CA VAL A 45 21.14 -7.01 6.58
C VAL A 45 19.95 -6.98 7.53
N TYR A 46 19.16 -5.90 7.54
CA TYR A 46 17.93 -5.85 8.30
C TYR A 46 16.91 -6.87 7.79
N CYS A 47 16.61 -6.82 6.49
CA CYS A 47 15.73 -7.73 5.77
C CYS A 47 15.99 -7.67 4.25
N PRO A 48 16.40 -8.78 3.60
CA PRO A 48 16.63 -8.80 2.14
C PRO A 48 15.42 -8.35 1.32
N ARG A 49 14.20 -8.68 1.77
CA ARG A 49 12.96 -8.27 1.12
C ARG A 49 12.72 -6.76 1.25
N LEU A 50 13.01 -6.16 2.41
CA LEU A 50 12.91 -4.70 2.60
C LEU A 50 13.82 -3.97 1.59
N ALA A 51 15.09 -4.37 1.53
CA ALA A 51 16.03 -3.78 0.59
C ALA A 51 15.59 -3.95 -0.87
N TYR A 52 15.01 -5.10 -1.24
CA TYR A 52 14.46 -5.29 -2.57
C TYR A 52 13.29 -4.35 -2.87
N LEU A 53 12.34 -4.21 -1.94
CA LEU A 53 11.20 -3.31 -2.11
C LEU A 53 11.67 -1.85 -2.27
N GLU A 54 12.59 -1.39 -1.42
CA GLU A 54 13.09 -0.01 -1.46
C GLU A 54 13.99 0.29 -2.66
N TRP A 55 14.96 -0.59 -2.95
CA TRP A 55 15.96 -0.35 -4.00
C TRP A 55 15.47 -0.76 -5.38
N VAL A 56 14.91 -1.96 -5.52
CA VAL A 56 14.56 -2.55 -6.82
C VAL A 56 13.19 -2.09 -7.26
N GLN A 57 12.20 -2.08 -6.35
CA GLN A 57 10.85 -1.64 -6.66
C GLN A 57 10.63 -0.13 -6.43
N GLY A 58 11.54 0.53 -5.70
CA GLY A 58 11.45 1.96 -5.43
C GLY A 58 10.34 2.31 -4.43
N GLU A 59 9.95 1.38 -3.57
CA GLU A 59 8.93 1.56 -2.54
C GLU A 59 9.49 2.32 -1.35
N TRP A 60 8.88 3.44 -0.98
CA TRP A 60 9.29 4.22 0.17
C TRP A 60 8.06 4.63 0.97
N ARG A 61 8.03 4.26 2.25
CA ARG A 61 7.13 4.88 3.23
C ARG A 61 7.95 5.59 4.28
N ASP A 62 7.65 6.87 4.45
CA ASP A 62 8.16 7.62 5.57
C ASP A 62 7.55 7.07 6.86
N SER A 63 8.37 6.56 7.79
CA SER A 63 7.97 6.41 9.19
C SER A 63 8.00 7.77 9.90
N ALA A 64 7.29 7.91 11.03
CA ALA A 64 7.36 9.12 11.87
C ALA A 64 8.82 9.53 12.18
N ASP A 65 9.70 8.54 12.38
CA ASP A 65 11.13 8.73 12.62
C ASP A 65 11.90 9.30 11.40
N THR A 66 11.48 8.99 10.17
CA THR A 66 12.12 9.47 8.93
C THR A 66 11.70 10.89 8.50
N VAL A 67 10.48 11.32 8.85
CA VAL A 67 10.00 12.69 8.58
C VAL A 67 10.73 13.68 9.48
N GLU A 68 10.80 13.39 10.79
CA GLU A 68 11.65 14.16 11.68
C GLU A 68 13.11 14.03 11.24
N GLY A 69 13.51 12.82 10.78
CA GLY A 69 14.75 12.42 10.09
C GLY A 69 15.42 13.54 9.32
N ARG A 70 14.70 13.98 8.30
CA ARG A 70 15.12 14.99 7.35
C ARG A 70 15.45 16.32 8.00
N GLN A 71 14.78 16.73 9.09
CA GLN A 71 15.02 18.05 9.70
C GLN A 71 16.37 18.14 10.45
N ALA A 72 16.85 17.06 11.07
CA ALA A 72 18.16 17.06 11.74
C ALA A 72 19.32 16.90 10.73
N HIS A 73 19.15 16.07 9.70
CA HIS A 73 20.13 15.93 8.61
C HIS A 73 20.30 17.24 7.82
N ARG A 74 19.22 18.02 7.62
CA ARG A 74 19.27 19.30 6.90
C ARG A 74 20.21 20.34 7.50
N ARG A 75 20.57 20.23 8.80
CA ARG A 75 21.58 21.08 9.45
C ARG A 75 23.03 20.64 9.15
N ILE A 76 23.23 19.35 8.85
CA ILE A 76 24.53 18.70 8.59
C ILE A 76 24.84 18.62 7.09
N ASP A 77 23.81 18.66 6.23
CA ASP A 77 23.88 18.50 4.76
C ASP A 77 24.64 19.60 3.98
N LYS A 78 25.17 20.64 4.64
CA LYS A 78 25.99 21.65 3.95
C LYS A 78 27.43 21.15 3.87
N PRO A 79 27.96 20.86 2.65
CA PRO A 79 29.33 20.39 2.51
C PRO A 79 30.30 21.42 3.12
N ARG A 80 31.18 20.95 4.00
CA ARG A 80 32.19 21.76 4.70
C ARG A 80 33.44 20.92 4.89
N GLY A 81 34.59 21.50 4.54
CA GLY A 81 35.91 20.83 4.58
C GLY A 81 36.24 20.13 3.26
N GLN A 82 37.53 19.90 3.03
CA GLN A 82 38.05 19.01 1.98
C GLN A 82 38.88 17.92 2.65
N PRO A 83 38.76 16.66 2.20
CA PRO A 83 39.56 15.58 2.76
C PRO A 83 41.04 15.78 2.38
N PRO A 84 42.01 15.35 3.23
CA PRO A 84 43.43 15.50 2.95
C PRO A 84 43.85 14.82 1.64
N GLY A 85 44.80 15.39 0.90
CA GLY A 85 45.28 14.77 -0.34
C GLY A 85 46.02 13.45 -0.09
N VAL A 86 45.65 12.38 -0.81
CA VAL A 86 46.20 11.01 -0.62
C VAL A 86 47.47 10.76 -1.46
N GLY A 87 48.10 11.82 -1.99
CA GLY A 87 49.18 11.76 -2.97
C GLY A 87 50.32 12.75 -2.75
N GLY A 88 50.68 13.05 -1.50
CA GLY A 88 51.91 13.78 -1.16
C GLY A 88 53.13 12.86 -1.21
N ASP A 89 54.30 13.43 -1.53
CA ASP A 89 55.61 12.77 -1.47
C ASP A 89 55.78 11.99 -0.15
N PRO A 90 56.08 10.67 -0.16
CA PRO A 90 56.34 9.91 1.06
C PRO A 90 57.53 10.44 1.89
N ASN A 91 58.33 11.36 1.34
CA ASN A 91 59.39 12.09 2.05
C ASN A 91 59.00 13.52 2.47
N ALA A 92 57.77 13.98 2.24
CA ALA A 92 57.29 15.20 2.87
C ALA A 92 57.30 14.99 4.40
N PRO A 93 57.75 15.97 5.21
CA PRO A 93 57.77 15.81 6.65
C PRO A 93 56.37 15.39 7.10
N ALA A 94 56.27 14.29 7.85
CA ALA A 94 55.05 14.00 8.57
C ALA A 94 54.75 15.25 9.39
N ASP A 95 53.66 15.95 9.07
CA ASP A 95 53.13 16.96 9.97
C ASP A 95 53.06 16.27 11.33
N GLY A 96 53.79 16.81 12.32
CA GLY A 96 53.92 16.17 13.62
C GLY A 96 52.55 15.91 14.26
N ASP A 97 52.53 15.18 15.37
CA ASP A 97 51.35 14.80 16.18
C ASP A 97 50.38 15.96 16.56
N ASP A 98 50.64 17.21 16.14
CA ASP A 98 49.83 18.41 16.30
C ASP A 98 49.11 18.89 15.01
N ALA A 99 49.06 18.11 13.93
CA ALA A 99 48.23 18.45 12.77
C ALA A 99 46.73 18.50 13.18
N PRO A 100 46.00 19.60 12.90
CA PRO A 100 44.62 19.73 13.35
C PRO A 100 43.71 18.71 12.66
N ARG A 101 42.98 17.92 13.46
CA ARG A 101 41.98 16.97 12.94
C ARG A 101 41.03 17.65 11.96
N VAL A 102 41.00 17.19 10.72
CA VAL A 102 40.14 17.74 9.67
C VAL A 102 38.78 17.08 9.75
N HIS A 103 37.72 17.88 9.83
CA HIS A 103 36.34 17.39 9.92
C HIS A 103 35.64 17.72 8.61
N VAL A 104 35.23 16.67 7.88
CA VAL A 104 34.54 16.82 6.58
C VAL A 104 33.11 16.36 6.72
N HIS A 105 32.16 17.26 6.46
CA HIS A 105 30.73 16.96 6.49
C HIS A 105 30.18 16.63 5.11
N SER A 106 29.26 15.67 5.03
CA SER A 106 28.59 15.28 3.79
C SER A 106 29.57 14.84 2.68
N LEU A 107 30.56 14.03 3.03
CA LEU A 107 31.56 13.52 2.09
C LEU A 107 30.94 12.39 1.23
N GLU A 108 30.92 12.56 -0.09
CA GLU A 108 30.45 11.55 -1.02
C GLU A 108 31.63 10.73 -1.57
N LEU A 109 31.56 9.41 -1.40
CA LEU A 109 32.57 8.45 -1.87
C LEU A 109 31.91 7.35 -2.67
N SER A 110 32.59 6.90 -3.72
CA SER A 110 32.14 5.80 -4.58
C SER A 110 33.31 4.92 -4.99
N SER A 111 33.08 3.62 -5.11
CA SER A 111 34.09 2.69 -5.61
C SER A 111 33.45 1.65 -6.51
N ASP A 112 33.88 1.60 -7.78
CA ASP A 112 33.41 0.60 -8.75
C ASP A 112 33.87 -0.82 -8.38
N ALA A 113 35.09 -0.93 -7.82
CA ALA A 113 35.64 -2.20 -7.35
C ALA A 113 34.84 -2.76 -6.17
N LEU A 114 34.44 -1.90 -5.23
CA LEU A 114 33.53 -2.31 -4.16
C LEU A 114 32.09 -2.40 -4.64
N GLY A 115 31.72 -1.70 -5.71
CA GLY A 115 30.37 -1.49 -6.24
C GLY A 115 29.43 -0.70 -5.31
N LEU A 116 30.00 0.22 -4.53
CA LEU A 116 29.31 0.95 -3.46
C LEU A 116 29.42 2.46 -3.64
N VAL A 117 28.41 3.19 -3.15
CA VAL A 117 28.42 4.65 -2.99
C VAL A 117 27.90 5.00 -1.59
N ALA A 118 28.46 6.03 -0.96
CA ALA A 118 27.97 6.53 0.31
C ALA A 118 28.16 8.04 0.43
N ARG A 119 27.22 8.69 1.10
CA ARG A 119 27.37 10.04 1.64
C ARG A 119 27.56 9.89 3.16
N LEU A 120 28.73 10.25 3.65
CA LEU A 120 29.10 10.19 5.06
C LEU A 120 28.64 11.47 5.75
N ASP A 121 27.93 11.36 6.89
CA ASP A 121 27.48 12.53 7.65
C ASP A 121 28.67 13.39 8.11
N LEU A 122 29.69 12.74 8.65
CA LEU A 122 30.96 13.31 9.06
C LEU A 122 32.08 12.27 8.88
N ALA A 123 33.24 12.72 8.43
CA ALA A 123 34.49 11.98 8.49
C ALA A 123 35.54 12.84 9.21
N GLU A 124 36.14 12.26 10.25
CA GLU A 124 37.24 12.87 11.02
C GLU A 124 38.57 12.31 10.46
N PHE A 125 39.47 13.19 10.02
CA PHE A 125 40.77 12.82 9.44
C PHE A 125 41.92 13.28 10.34
N ASP A 126 42.91 12.41 10.45
CA ASP A 126 44.19 12.64 11.12
C ASP A 126 45.29 12.09 10.22
N GLY A 127 45.84 12.96 9.36
CA GLY A 127 46.69 12.55 8.24
C GLY A 127 45.97 11.55 7.31
N ARG A 128 46.51 10.33 7.20
CA ARG A 128 45.91 9.23 6.42
C ARG A 128 44.82 8.48 7.17
N ARG A 129 44.75 8.59 8.49
CA ARG A 129 43.73 7.92 9.29
C ARG A 129 42.39 8.63 9.12
N ALA A 130 41.35 7.87 8.81
CA ALA A 130 40.01 8.40 8.62
C ALA A 130 38.99 7.62 9.47
N VAL A 131 38.17 8.35 10.22
CA VAL A 131 37.13 7.78 11.08
C VAL A 131 35.76 8.31 10.61
N PRO A 132 34.93 7.48 9.95
CA PRO A 132 33.57 7.86 9.61
C PRO A 132 32.72 7.94 10.88
N VAL A 133 31.85 8.95 10.96
CA VAL A 133 30.90 9.16 12.06
C VAL A 133 29.48 9.20 11.49
N ASP A 134 28.66 8.23 11.87
CA ASP A 134 27.26 8.11 11.43
C ASP A 134 26.32 8.52 12.58
N TYR A 135 25.41 9.46 12.31
CA TYR A 135 24.54 10.04 13.34
C TYR A 135 23.25 9.23 13.48
N LYS A 136 23.00 8.71 14.68
CA LYS A 136 21.77 8.01 15.03
C LYS A 136 20.91 8.86 15.96
N ARG A 137 19.59 8.85 15.74
CA ARG A 137 18.64 9.64 16.53
C ARG A 137 18.31 9.02 17.89
N GLY A 138 18.17 7.69 17.90
CA GLY A 138 17.73 6.94 19.07
C GLY A 138 18.76 6.96 20.21
N LYS A 139 18.36 6.37 21.34
CA LYS A 139 19.31 6.00 22.40
C LYS A 139 20.12 4.80 21.95
N ARG A 140 21.33 4.67 22.50
CA ARG A 140 22.15 3.49 22.29
C ARG A 140 21.36 2.22 22.67
N PRO A 141 21.31 1.20 21.80
CA PRO A 141 20.63 -0.04 22.11
C PRO A 141 21.42 -0.86 23.15
N HIS A 142 20.71 -1.51 24.06
CA HIS A 142 21.29 -2.43 25.05
C HIS A 142 21.52 -3.82 24.42
N VAL A 143 22.44 -3.90 23.47
CA VAL A 143 22.86 -5.15 22.81
C VAL A 143 24.34 -5.42 23.08
N ALA A 144 24.76 -6.69 23.03
CA ALA A 144 26.12 -7.11 23.42
C ALA A 144 27.24 -6.33 22.69
N ARG A 145 27.07 -6.05 21.40
CA ARG A 145 28.03 -5.29 20.58
C ARG A 145 27.76 -3.76 20.57
N GLY A 146 26.85 -3.26 21.42
CA GLY A 146 26.53 -1.84 21.60
C GLY A 146 25.79 -1.14 20.45
N ALA A 147 25.62 -1.80 19.30
CA ALA A 147 24.87 -1.35 18.14
C ALA A 147 24.29 -2.55 17.39
N TYR A 148 23.24 -2.34 16.58
CA TYR A 148 22.66 -3.43 15.79
C TYR A 148 23.56 -3.78 14.59
N GLU A 149 23.55 -5.05 14.18
CA GLU A 149 24.32 -5.57 13.03
C GLU A 149 24.20 -4.68 11.77
N PRO A 150 22.99 -4.25 11.34
CA PRO A 150 22.83 -3.44 10.14
C PRO A 150 23.61 -2.11 10.20
N GLU A 151 23.59 -1.45 11.36
CA GLU A 151 24.27 -0.16 11.57
C GLU A 151 25.79 -0.31 11.52
N ARG A 152 26.31 -1.40 12.12
CA ARG A 152 27.74 -1.74 12.06
C ARG A 152 28.20 -2.01 10.63
N VAL A 153 27.39 -2.75 9.86
CA VAL A 153 27.68 -3.05 8.45
C VAL A 153 27.65 -1.78 7.60
N GLN A 154 26.70 -0.87 7.81
CA GLN A 154 26.67 0.42 7.10
C GLN A 154 27.95 1.23 7.34
N LEU A 155 28.34 1.35 8.60
CA LEU A 155 29.51 2.14 9.00
C LEU A 155 30.81 1.49 8.49
N CYS A 156 30.91 0.16 8.51
CA CYS A 156 32.00 -0.56 7.89
C CYS A 156 32.04 -0.36 6.37
N ALA A 157 30.89 -0.31 5.68
CA ALA A 157 30.85 -0.01 4.25
C ALA A 157 31.40 1.39 3.92
N GLN A 158 31.13 2.38 4.78
CA GLN A 158 31.76 3.72 4.68
C GLN A 158 33.27 3.65 4.92
N GLY A 159 33.73 2.87 5.90
CA GLY A 159 35.14 2.61 6.15
C GLY A 159 35.85 1.98 4.95
N LEU A 160 35.27 0.94 4.35
CA LEU A 160 35.78 0.29 3.14
C LEU A 160 35.88 1.27 1.96
N LEU A 161 34.94 2.21 1.84
CA LEU A 161 35.02 3.26 0.83
C LEU A 161 36.18 4.23 1.10
N LEU A 162 36.43 4.61 2.34
CA LEU A 162 37.60 5.40 2.72
C LEU A 162 38.91 4.66 2.39
N GLU A 163 38.99 3.36 2.70
CA GLU A 163 40.14 2.52 2.34
C GLU A 163 40.36 2.46 0.82
N ALA A 164 39.29 2.35 0.03
CA ALA A 164 39.36 2.35 -1.44
C ALA A 164 39.88 3.68 -2.02
N HIS A 165 39.81 4.77 -1.26
CA HIS A 165 40.37 6.07 -1.63
C HIS A 165 41.75 6.31 -1.00
N GLY A 166 42.36 5.31 -0.36
CA GLY A 166 43.73 5.31 0.14
C GLY A 166 43.92 5.81 1.58
N TYR A 167 42.82 6.00 2.33
CA TYR A 167 42.86 6.28 3.76
C TYR A 167 42.96 5.00 4.59
N GLU A 168 43.43 5.15 5.83
CA GLU A 168 43.46 4.08 6.84
C GLU A 168 42.21 4.20 7.72
N ALA A 169 41.19 3.38 7.46
CA ALA A 169 39.96 3.34 8.23
C ALA A 169 39.83 2.00 8.96
N THR A 170 40.33 1.93 10.20
CA THR A 170 40.29 0.73 11.05
C THR A 170 39.08 0.70 12.00
N GLU A 171 38.42 1.83 12.19
CA GLU A 171 37.24 1.98 13.04
C GLU A 171 36.35 3.13 12.56
N GLY A 172 35.10 3.14 13.04
CA GLY A 172 34.16 4.24 12.88
C GLY A 172 33.44 4.55 14.18
N VAL A 173 32.61 5.58 14.18
CA VAL A 173 31.79 5.96 15.36
C VAL A 173 30.32 6.04 15.00
N LEU A 174 29.48 5.40 15.80
CA LEU A 174 28.04 5.66 15.85
C LEU A 174 27.77 6.70 16.93
N TYR A 175 27.22 7.86 16.54
CA TYR A 175 26.86 8.92 17.49
C TYR A 175 25.35 8.93 17.77
N PHE A 176 24.95 8.58 18.99
CA PHE A 176 23.54 8.54 19.41
C PHE A 176 23.11 9.90 19.98
N ALA A 177 22.37 10.69 19.20
CA ALA A 177 22.00 12.06 19.54
C ALA A 177 21.15 12.17 20.82
N ALA A 178 20.25 11.21 21.09
CA ALA A 178 19.40 11.23 22.27
C ALA A 178 20.16 10.97 23.58
N SER A 179 21.22 10.16 23.55
CA SER A 179 22.10 9.91 24.71
C SER A 179 23.40 10.71 24.70
N ARG A 180 23.72 11.39 23.59
CA ARG A 180 25.00 12.08 23.33
C ARG A 180 26.21 11.16 23.50
N GLU A 181 26.05 9.89 23.13
CA GLU A 181 27.09 8.87 23.28
C GLU A 181 27.79 8.60 21.93
N ARG A 182 29.12 8.49 21.97
CA ARG A 182 29.95 7.99 20.86
C ARG A 182 30.24 6.52 21.11
N MET A 183 29.77 5.65 20.22
CA MET A 183 30.05 4.22 20.28
C MET A 183 31.05 3.86 19.17
N PRO A 184 32.31 3.52 19.50
CA PRO A 184 33.28 3.08 18.51
C PRO A 184 32.90 1.69 17.96
N VAL A 185 33.13 1.49 16.66
CA VAL A 185 32.94 0.24 15.95
C VAL A 185 34.23 -0.10 15.23
N VAL A 186 34.92 -1.14 15.70
CA VAL A 186 36.13 -1.65 15.07
C VAL A 186 35.76 -2.40 13.79
N PHE A 187 36.48 -2.13 12.70
CA PHE A 187 36.32 -2.81 11.42
C PHE A 187 37.25 -4.03 11.35
N ASP A 188 36.96 -5.03 12.19
CA ASP A 188 37.66 -6.32 12.15
C ASP A 188 37.37 -7.10 10.85
N ASP A 189 38.17 -8.14 10.60
CA ASP A 189 38.06 -8.96 9.38
C ASP A 189 36.68 -9.64 9.27
N GLU A 190 36.07 -10.01 10.41
CA GLU A 190 34.71 -10.57 10.47
C GLU A 190 33.68 -9.57 9.93
N LEU A 191 33.68 -8.33 10.42
CA LEU A 191 32.76 -7.28 10.00
C LEU A 191 33.02 -6.83 8.56
N LYS A 192 34.29 -6.75 8.14
CA LYS A 192 34.65 -6.45 6.74
C LYS A 192 34.14 -7.55 5.81
N ALA A 193 34.32 -8.82 6.17
CA ALA A 193 33.81 -9.95 5.40
C ALA A 193 32.28 -9.96 5.34
N ALA A 194 31.59 -9.76 6.47
CA ALA A 194 30.13 -9.67 6.54
C ALA A 194 29.59 -8.51 5.69
N THR A 195 30.26 -7.36 5.71
CA THR A 195 29.88 -6.18 4.91
C THR A 195 30.01 -6.44 3.42
N ARG A 196 31.12 -7.05 2.98
CA ARG A 196 31.33 -7.44 1.57
C ARG A 196 30.31 -8.49 1.12
N ALA A 197 30.03 -9.48 1.98
CA ALA A 197 29.02 -10.50 1.72
C ALA A 197 27.61 -9.90 1.60
N ALA A 198 27.24 -8.97 2.48
CA ALA A 198 25.96 -8.26 2.42
C ALA A 198 25.83 -7.42 1.14
N ALA A 199 26.88 -6.70 0.74
CA ALA A 199 26.90 -5.96 -0.51
C ALA A 199 26.75 -6.88 -1.73
N ALA A 200 27.47 -8.01 -1.76
CA ALA A 200 27.35 -9.01 -2.83
C ALA A 200 25.94 -9.65 -2.87
N GLY A 201 25.37 -9.99 -1.70
CA GLY A 201 24.03 -10.55 -1.58
C GLY A 201 22.95 -9.59 -2.06
N LEU A 202 23.05 -8.31 -1.71
CA LEU A 202 22.15 -7.26 -2.21
C LEU A 202 22.25 -7.12 -3.73
N ARG A 203 23.46 -7.17 -4.32
CA ARG A 203 23.62 -7.16 -5.79
C ARG A 203 22.90 -8.33 -6.43
N LEU A 204 23.13 -9.54 -5.92
CA LEU A 204 22.51 -10.75 -6.46
C LEU A 204 20.99 -10.65 -6.44
N VAL A 205 20.42 -10.16 -5.33
CA VAL A 205 18.98 -9.94 -5.18
C VAL A 205 18.47 -8.86 -6.14
N ALA A 206 19.20 -7.77 -6.31
CA ALA A 206 18.83 -6.70 -7.23
C ALA A 206 18.88 -7.14 -8.71
N SER A 207 19.84 -7.99 -9.08
CA SER A 207 19.98 -8.51 -10.44
C SER A 207 19.11 -9.73 -10.74
N GLY A 208 18.74 -10.50 -9.71
CA GLY A 208 18.12 -11.82 -9.88
C GLY A 208 16.65 -11.78 -10.32
N GLY A 209 15.99 -10.63 -10.29
CA GLY A 209 14.59 -10.46 -10.70
C GLY A 209 13.58 -11.19 -9.81
N GLN A 210 14.03 -11.89 -8.76
CA GLN A 210 13.19 -12.60 -7.82
C GLN A 210 13.14 -11.85 -6.48
N ILE A 211 11.92 -11.51 -6.07
CA ILE A 211 11.70 -10.89 -4.77
C ILE A 211 12.01 -11.90 -3.64
N PRO A 212 12.87 -11.57 -2.66
CA PRO A 212 13.12 -12.43 -1.51
C PRO A 212 11.83 -12.71 -0.73
N PRO A 213 11.66 -13.90 -0.13
CA PRO A 213 10.51 -14.18 0.72
C PRO A 213 10.49 -13.24 1.95
N PRO A 214 9.30 -12.97 2.52
CA PRO A 214 9.23 -12.25 3.80
C PRO A 214 9.93 -13.04 4.90
N LEU A 215 10.40 -12.35 5.93
CA LEU A 215 10.96 -13.02 7.11
C LEU A 215 9.85 -13.80 7.83
N GLU A 216 10.16 -15.01 8.26
CA GLU A 216 9.21 -15.88 8.96
C GLU A 216 9.14 -15.50 10.44
N ASN A 217 7.94 -15.16 10.92
CA ASN A 217 7.63 -14.85 12.33
C ASN A 217 8.61 -13.87 13.01
N SER A 218 9.25 -13.00 12.23
CA SER A 218 10.26 -12.09 12.76
C SER A 218 9.61 -10.98 13.60
N PRO A 219 10.19 -10.61 14.76
CA PRO A 219 9.77 -9.43 15.52
C PRO A 219 10.10 -8.11 14.81
N LYS A 220 10.91 -8.15 13.74
CA LYS A 220 11.22 -6.99 12.88
C LYS A 220 10.03 -6.58 12.02
N CYS A 221 9.22 -7.53 11.57
CA CYS A 221 8.18 -7.31 10.58
C CYS A 221 7.10 -6.29 11.01
N PRO A 222 6.52 -6.36 12.23
CA PRO A 222 5.48 -5.42 12.64
C PRO A 222 5.97 -3.98 12.80
N ARG A 223 7.28 -3.77 12.96
CA ARG A 223 7.91 -2.45 13.09
C ARG A 223 8.48 -1.93 11.77
N CYS A 224 8.37 -2.71 10.71
CA CYS A 224 8.86 -2.35 9.39
C CYS A 224 7.94 -1.29 8.77
N SER A 225 8.51 -0.20 8.24
CA SER A 225 7.77 0.85 7.52
C SER A 225 6.98 0.31 6.32
N LEU A 226 7.46 -0.78 5.71
CA LEU A 226 6.82 -1.43 4.57
C LEU A 226 5.95 -2.63 4.95
N ALA A 227 5.61 -2.84 6.24
CA ALA A 227 4.79 -3.98 6.66
C ALA A 227 3.45 -4.07 5.89
N ALA A 228 2.79 -2.93 5.65
CA ALA A 228 1.54 -2.84 4.91
C ALA A 228 1.66 -3.12 3.40
N ILE A 229 2.87 -3.02 2.84
CA ILE A 229 3.15 -3.37 1.43
C ILE A 229 3.63 -4.82 1.34
N CYS A 230 4.48 -5.22 2.27
CA CYS A 230 5.09 -6.55 2.31
C CYS A 230 4.10 -7.64 2.70
N LEU A 231 3.15 -7.34 3.60
CA LEU A 231 2.17 -8.26 4.18
C LEU A 231 2.80 -9.62 4.59
N PRO A 232 3.86 -9.61 5.43
CA PRO A 232 4.70 -10.77 5.64
C PRO A 232 3.94 -11.94 6.26
N ASP A 233 3.06 -11.67 7.22
CA ASP A 233 2.33 -12.70 7.94
C ASP A 233 1.16 -13.23 7.10
N GLU A 234 0.48 -12.37 6.35
CA GLU A 234 -0.59 -12.75 5.42
C GLU A 234 -0.04 -13.64 4.30
N LEU A 235 1.09 -13.25 3.70
CA LEU A 235 1.73 -14.05 2.65
C LEU A 235 2.20 -15.40 3.20
N HIS A 236 2.74 -15.44 4.41
CA HIS A 236 3.11 -16.70 5.06
C HIS A 236 1.88 -17.56 5.33
N TYR A 237 0.82 -16.99 5.91
CA TYR A 237 -0.43 -17.69 6.17
C TYR A 237 -1.07 -18.25 4.89
N LEU A 238 -1.10 -17.47 3.79
CA LEU A 238 -1.65 -17.94 2.52
C LEU A 238 -0.87 -19.13 1.94
N ARG A 239 0.44 -19.22 2.20
CA ARG A 239 1.32 -20.31 1.76
C ARG A 239 1.24 -21.54 2.66
N THR A 240 1.23 -21.37 3.98
CA THR A 240 1.40 -22.48 4.94
C THR A 240 0.12 -22.87 5.66
N ARG A 241 -0.83 -21.93 5.83
CA ARG A 241 -2.07 -22.09 6.61
C ARG A 241 -1.85 -22.43 8.10
N GLN A 242 -0.66 -22.17 8.64
CA GLN A 242 -0.29 -22.61 10.00
C GLN A 242 -0.45 -21.52 11.06
N THR A 243 0.14 -20.34 10.84
CA THR A 243 0.18 -19.27 11.84
C THR A 243 -0.75 -18.14 11.44
N PRO A 244 -1.80 -17.81 12.23
CA PRO A 244 -2.68 -16.70 11.91
C PRO A 244 -1.88 -15.39 11.88
N PRO A 245 -2.17 -14.47 10.94
CA PRO A 245 -1.43 -13.23 10.84
C PRO A 245 -1.57 -12.37 12.11
N ARG A 246 -0.48 -11.72 12.51
CA ARG A 246 -0.59 -10.67 13.53
C ARG A 246 -1.40 -9.50 12.95
N PRO A 247 -2.11 -8.72 13.78
CA PRO A 247 -2.78 -7.52 13.30
C PRO A 247 -1.81 -6.61 12.55
N LEU A 248 -2.21 -6.19 11.35
CA LEU A 248 -1.42 -5.26 10.55
C LEU A 248 -1.38 -3.90 11.26
N ALA A 249 -0.28 -3.62 11.94
CA ALA A 249 -0.06 -2.35 12.65
C ALA A 249 0.22 -1.24 11.61
N VAL A 250 -0.83 -0.57 11.13
CA VAL A 250 -0.70 0.58 10.25
C VAL A 250 -0.82 1.86 11.08
N ASP A 251 0.31 2.38 11.55
CA ASP A 251 0.40 3.73 12.12
C ASP A 251 0.31 4.75 10.98
N ALA A 252 -0.91 5.07 10.52
CA ALA A 252 -1.12 6.27 9.73
C ALA A 252 -2.44 6.93 10.16
N PRO A 253 -2.44 8.22 10.54
CA PRO A 253 -3.70 8.95 10.70
C PRO A 253 -4.47 8.85 9.38
N PRO A 254 -5.79 8.64 9.42
CA PRO A 254 -6.55 8.41 8.20
C PRO A 254 -6.53 9.69 7.36
N THR A 255 -5.72 9.69 6.31
CA THR A 255 -5.81 10.70 5.26
C THR A 255 -7.15 10.52 4.54
N LEU A 256 -7.89 11.62 4.38
CA LEU A 256 -9.26 11.59 3.86
C LEU A 256 -9.33 12.10 2.42
N PRO A 257 -10.25 11.57 1.61
CA PRO A 257 -10.50 12.11 0.29
C PRO A 257 -11.10 13.52 0.38
N LEU A 258 -10.55 14.46 -0.38
CA LEU A 258 -11.12 15.79 -0.57
C LEU A 258 -12.06 15.77 -1.78
N TYR A 259 -13.37 15.89 -1.54
CA TYR A 259 -14.38 16.01 -2.60
C TYR A 259 -14.70 17.47 -2.90
N VAL A 260 -14.60 17.87 -4.17
CA VAL A 260 -14.98 19.20 -4.67
C VAL A 260 -16.02 19.03 -5.78
N GLN A 261 -17.26 19.46 -5.49
CA GLN A 261 -18.41 19.26 -6.38
C GLN A 261 -19.16 20.55 -6.75
N ALA A 262 -18.79 21.69 -6.14
CA ALA A 262 -19.40 22.97 -6.44
C ALA A 262 -19.02 23.41 -7.85
N ARG A 263 -20.02 23.82 -8.65
CA ARG A 263 -19.79 24.25 -10.03
C ARG A 263 -18.92 25.52 -10.04
N GLY A 264 -17.91 25.55 -10.91
CA GLY A 264 -17.00 26.69 -11.01
C GLY A 264 -16.00 26.81 -9.86
N ALA A 265 -15.95 25.81 -8.96
CA ALA A 265 -14.96 25.82 -7.89
C ALA A 265 -13.53 25.74 -8.44
N LYS A 266 -12.58 26.37 -7.75
CA LYS A 266 -11.15 26.37 -8.07
C LYS A 266 -10.33 25.88 -6.89
N VAL A 267 -9.48 24.89 -7.16
CA VAL A 267 -8.53 24.29 -6.20
C VAL A 267 -7.12 24.80 -6.49
N ALA A 268 -6.52 25.51 -5.55
CA ALA A 268 -5.19 26.10 -5.65
C ALA A 268 -4.28 25.68 -4.49
N LYS A 269 -2.95 25.68 -4.73
CA LYS A 269 -1.97 25.44 -3.67
C LYS A 269 -1.61 26.76 -2.98
N LYS A 270 -1.57 26.74 -1.65
CA LYS A 270 -1.05 27.84 -0.82
C LYS A 270 -0.23 27.27 0.34
N GLY A 271 1.10 27.24 0.18
CA GLY A 271 1.99 26.58 1.14
C GLY A 271 1.68 25.08 1.25
N GLU A 272 1.38 24.62 2.47
CA GLU A 272 0.99 23.22 2.78
C GLU A 272 -0.53 22.97 2.71
N LEU A 273 -1.29 23.92 2.15
CA LEU A 273 -2.74 23.85 2.02
C LEU A 273 -3.18 23.77 0.55
N LEU A 274 -4.30 23.09 0.33
CA LEU A 274 -5.19 23.29 -0.81
C LEU A 274 -6.27 24.29 -0.42
N GLU A 275 -6.40 25.39 -1.15
CA GLU A 275 -7.44 26.40 -1.01
C GLU A 275 -8.51 26.18 -2.07
N ILE A 276 -9.77 26.14 -1.65
CA ILE A 276 -10.94 25.96 -2.51
C ILE A 276 -11.71 27.27 -2.50
N SER A 277 -11.94 27.82 -3.69
CA SER A 277 -12.77 29.01 -3.91
C SER A 277 -13.91 28.71 -4.86
N VAL A 278 -15.03 29.43 -4.73
CA VAL A 278 -16.19 29.36 -5.63
C VAL A 278 -16.52 30.80 -6.01
N GLU A 279 -16.57 31.11 -7.31
CA GLU A 279 -16.77 32.49 -7.79
C GLU A 279 -15.78 33.49 -7.15
N ASP A 280 -14.51 33.07 -7.05
CA ASP A 280 -13.40 33.81 -6.43
C ASP A 280 -13.54 34.12 -4.92
N ALA A 281 -14.61 33.64 -4.27
CA ALA A 281 -14.76 33.70 -2.81
C ALA A 281 -14.16 32.45 -2.15
N PRO A 282 -13.42 32.58 -1.03
CA PRO A 282 -12.88 31.43 -0.31
C PRO A 282 -14.03 30.60 0.30
N ALA A 283 -14.00 29.30 0.04
CA ALA A 283 -15.04 28.36 0.47
C ALA A 283 -14.54 27.34 1.50
N ALA A 284 -13.34 26.79 1.31
CA ALA A 284 -12.75 25.80 2.21
C ALA A 284 -11.22 25.69 2.04
N THR A 285 -10.56 25.05 3.00
CA THR A 285 -9.14 24.70 2.92
C THR A 285 -8.92 23.26 3.39
N ALA A 286 -7.93 22.58 2.83
CA ALA A 286 -7.50 21.25 3.27
C ALA A 286 -5.97 21.18 3.40
N ARG A 287 -5.46 20.54 4.46
CA ARG A 287 -4.01 20.33 4.64
C ARG A 287 -3.55 19.20 3.72
N LEU A 288 -2.51 19.43 2.92
CA LEU A 288 -1.98 18.42 2.00
C LEU A 288 -1.58 17.12 2.73
N ALA A 289 -1.07 17.22 3.97
CA ALA A 289 -0.70 16.07 4.80
C ALA A 289 -1.90 15.19 5.22
N GLU A 290 -3.13 15.69 5.09
CA GLU A 290 -4.36 14.97 5.50
C GLU A 290 -5.20 14.52 4.31
N VAL A 291 -4.76 14.82 3.08
CA VAL A 291 -5.51 14.50 1.86
C VAL A 291 -4.97 13.21 1.27
N SER A 292 -5.80 12.15 1.23
CA SER A 292 -5.43 10.89 0.56
C SER A 292 -5.60 10.98 -0.95
N GLN A 293 -6.54 11.80 -1.42
CA GLN A 293 -6.87 11.98 -2.82
C GLN A 293 -7.72 13.22 -3.01
N VAL A 294 -7.70 13.80 -4.21
CA VAL A 294 -8.57 14.91 -4.60
C VAL A 294 -9.59 14.40 -5.62
N VAL A 295 -10.88 14.55 -5.35
CA VAL A 295 -11.96 14.11 -6.23
C VAL A 295 -12.72 15.33 -6.74
N LEU A 296 -12.59 15.60 -8.04
CA LEU A 296 -13.18 16.75 -8.71
C LEU A 296 -14.40 16.30 -9.52
N GLN A 297 -15.56 16.91 -9.26
CA GLN A 297 -16.80 16.55 -9.94
C GLN A 297 -17.37 17.72 -10.77
N GLY A 298 -17.54 17.47 -12.07
CA GLY A 298 -18.09 18.46 -13.01
C GLY A 298 -17.07 19.53 -13.40
N GLY A 299 -17.56 20.77 -13.60
CA GLY A 299 -16.73 21.90 -14.01
C GLY A 299 -15.98 22.53 -12.84
N VAL A 300 -14.97 21.81 -12.31
CA VAL A 300 -14.08 22.27 -11.24
C VAL A 300 -12.68 22.48 -11.81
N TYR A 301 -12.04 23.59 -11.45
CA TYR A 301 -10.70 23.96 -11.88
C TYR A 301 -9.65 23.48 -10.89
N LEU A 302 -8.54 22.94 -11.40
CA LEU A 302 -7.33 22.65 -10.62
C LEU A 302 -6.17 23.42 -11.22
N THR A 303 -5.46 24.19 -10.38
CA THR A 303 -4.30 24.97 -10.85
C THR A 303 -3.08 24.06 -11.11
N GLY A 304 -2.24 24.44 -12.07
CA GLY A 304 -0.98 23.73 -12.38
C GLY A 304 -0.06 23.51 -11.17
N PRO A 305 0.21 24.54 -10.33
CA PRO A 305 1.01 24.36 -9.12
C PRO A 305 0.41 23.35 -8.12
N ALA A 306 -0.92 23.33 -7.96
CA ALA A 306 -1.58 22.32 -7.14
C ALA A 306 -1.41 20.92 -7.73
N LEU A 307 -1.59 20.77 -9.04
CA LEU A 307 -1.40 19.49 -9.71
C LEU A 307 0.05 18.97 -9.58
N HIS A 308 1.06 19.83 -9.76
CA HIS A 308 2.46 19.45 -9.60
C HIS A 308 2.76 18.93 -8.20
N GLU A 309 2.26 19.62 -7.16
CA GLU A 309 2.44 19.19 -5.78
C GLU A 309 1.74 17.87 -5.49
N LEU A 310 0.51 17.69 -5.99
CA LEU A 310 -0.25 16.45 -5.83
C LEU A 310 0.48 15.28 -6.50
N MET A 311 1.03 15.46 -7.71
CA MET A 311 1.85 14.44 -8.38
C MET A 311 3.15 14.16 -7.63
N ALA A 312 3.84 15.18 -7.11
CA ALA A 312 5.07 15.01 -6.35
C ALA A 312 4.84 14.21 -5.06
N ARG A 313 3.70 14.41 -4.40
CA ARG A 313 3.29 13.67 -3.19
C ARG A 313 2.59 12.34 -3.47
N GLN A 314 2.42 11.95 -4.74
CA GLN A 314 1.62 10.79 -5.14
C GLN A 314 0.17 10.81 -4.61
N ILE A 315 -0.43 12.01 -4.47
CA ILE A 315 -1.85 12.18 -4.13
C ILE A 315 -2.65 12.16 -5.44
N PRO A 316 -3.44 11.11 -5.72
CA PRO A 316 -4.17 11.00 -6.98
C PRO A 316 -5.28 12.03 -7.09
N VAL A 317 -5.46 12.58 -8.30
CA VAL A 317 -6.58 13.45 -8.65
C VAL A 317 -7.58 12.66 -9.49
N THR A 318 -8.80 12.48 -9.01
CA THR A 318 -9.89 11.87 -9.77
C THR A 318 -10.73 12.94 -10.48
N TRP A 319 -11.12 12.64 -11.72
CA TRP A 319 -12.04 13.44 -12.52
C TRP A 319 -13.37 12.70 -12.71
N LEU A 320 -14.47 13.31 -12.24
CA LEU A 320 -15.83 12.84 -12.44
C LEU A 320 -16.61 13.82 -13.32
N SER A 321 -17.46 13.30 -14.20
CA SER A 321 -18.45 14.13 -14.91
C SER A 321 -19.46 14.73 -13.93
N HIS A 322 -20.29 15.69 -14.39
CA HIS A 322 -21.36 16.24 -13.56
C HIS A 322 -22.31 15.15 -13.02
N GLY A 323 -22.67 14.16 -13.86
CA GLY A 323 -23.50 13.01 -13.49
C GLY A 323 -22.79 11.93 -12.67
N GLY A 324 -21.56 12.17 -12.20
CA GLY A 324 -20.83 11.23 -11.34
C GLY A 324 -20.08 10.10 -12.07
N TRP A 325 -20.10 10.08 -13.40
CA TRP A 325 -19.31 9.14 -14.19
C TRP A 325 -17.81 9.35 -13.95
N PHE A 326 -17.09 8.28 -13.65
CA PHE A 326 -15.63 8.28 -13.55
C PHE A 326 -15.01 8.45 -14.94
N LEU A 327 -14.33 9.58 -15.17
CA LEU A 327 -13.69 9.92 -16.43
C LEU A 327 -12.24 9.44 -16.49
N GLY A 328 -11.54 9.52 -15.35
CA GLY A 328 -10.15 9.11 -15.23
C GLY A 328 -9.51 9.71 -13.99
N HIS A 329 -8.21 9.51 -13.85
CA HIS A 329 -7.43 10.08 -12.78
C HIS A 329 -6.05 10.55 -13.28
N THR A 330 -5.44 11.46 -12.54
CA THR A 330 -4.08 11.92 -12.74
C THR A 330 -3.24 11.50 -11.54
N VAL A 331 -2.15 10.81 -11.82
CA VAL A 331 -1.09 10.43 -10.88
C VAL A 331 0.24 10.96 -11.40
N GLY A 332 1.29 10.93 -10.58
CA GLY A 332 2.64 11.18 -11.06
C GLY A 332 3.12 10.05 -12.00
N LEU A 333 4.37 9.62 -11.87
CA LEU A 333 4.90 8.50 -12.65
C LEU A 333 4.25 7.14 -12.32
N GLY A 334 3.35 7.10 -11.33
CA GLY A 334 2.68 5.89 -10.86
C GLY A 334 3.63 4.92 -10.16
N HIS A 335 3.14 3.73 -9.88
CA HIS A 335 3.95 2.69 -9.23
C HIS A 335 4.98 2.10 -10.21
N LYS A 336 6.22 2.01 -9.74
CA LYS A 336 7.39 1.56 -10.52
C LYS A 336 7.52 0.03 -10.65
N ASN A 337 6.62 -0.75 -10.05
CA ASN A 337 6.68 -2.21 -10.04
C ASN A 337 6.18 -2.80 -11.37
N VAL A 338 7.08 -2.80 -12.36
CA VAL A 338 6.84 -3.42 -13.67
C VAL A 338 6.66 -4.92 -13.55
N GLU A 339 7.31 -5.59 -12.59
CA GLU A 339 7.20 -7.04 -12.41
C GLU A 339 5.79 -7.49 -12.03
N LEU A 340 5.10 -6.73 -11.18
CA LEU A 340 3.70 -6.97 -10.86
C LEU A 340 2.82 -6.90 -12.11
N ARG A 341 3.00 -5.86 -12.93
CA ARG A 341 2.28 -5.73 -14.19
C ARG A 341 2.62 -6.87 -15.13
N THR A 342 3.89 -7.24 -15.29
CA THR A 342 4.30 -8.38 -16.10
C THR A 342 3.63 -9.67 -15.64
N ALA A 343 3.56 -9.92 -14.33
CA ALA A 343 2.87 -11.07 -13.77
C ALA A 343 1.34 -11.03 -14.02
N GLN A 344 0.71 -9.86 -13.89
CA GLN A 344 -0.69 -9.64 -14.23
C GLN A 344 -0.96 -9.95 -15.70
N TYR A 345 -0.13 -9.41 -16.61
CA TYR A 345 -0.25 -9.67 -18.04
C TYR A 345 -0.12 -11.16 -18.36
N ARG A 346 0.90 -11.84 -17.83
CA ARG A 346 1.04 -13.31 -17.96
C ARG A 346 -0.20 -14.06 -17.46
N ALA A 347 -0.71 -13.70 -16.28
CA ALA A 347 -1.89 -14.33 -15.71
C ALA A 347 -3.14 -14.09 -16.56
N SER A 348 -3.30 -12.88 -17.11
CA SER A 348 -4.45 -12.48 -17.92
C SER A 348 -4.51 -13.17 -19.29
N PHE A 349 -3.41 -13.76 -19.75
CA PHE A 349 -3.34 -14.55 -20.98
C PHE A 349 -3.52 -16.05 -20.74
N ASP A 350 -3.57 -16.50 -19.47
CA ASP A 350 -3.86 -17.88 -19.09
C ASP A 350 -5.36 -18.02 -18.78
N ALA A 351 -6.11 -18.57 -19.73
CA ALA A 351 -7.55 -18.76 -19.62
C ALA A 351 -7.96 -19.61 -18.40
N ALA A 352 -7.14 -20.61 -18.03
CA ALA A 352 -7.43 -21.45 -16.88
C ALA A 352 -7.22 -20.67 -15.58
N ARG A 353 -6.19 -19.82 -15.49
CA ARG A 353 -5.95 -18.95 -14.33
C ARG A 353 -7.01 -17.86 -14.21
N CYS A 354 -7.40 -17.23 -15.31
CA CYS A 354 -8.51 -16.28 -15.36
C CYS A 354 -9.81 -16.91 -14.84
N LEU A 355 -10.17 -18.10 -15.33
CA LEU A 355 -11.38 -18.79 -14.88
C LEU A 355 -11.34 -19.13 -13.38
N ARG A 356 -10.21 -19.63 -12.86
CA ARG A 356 -10.08 -19.93 -11.43
C ARG A 356 -10.35 -18.69 -10.56
N LEU A 357 -9.73 -17.56 -10.88
CA LEU A 357 -9.90 -16.32 -10.12
C LEU A 357 -11.31 -15.73 -10.28
N ALA A 358 -11.85 -15.76 -11.50
CA ALA A 358 -13.21 -15.28 -11.78
C ALA A 358 -14.28 -16.04 -10.97
N ARG A 359 -14.15 -17.36 -10.84
CA ARG A 359 -15.07 -18.19 -10.03
C ARG A 359 -15.10 -17.72 -8.58
N GLU A 360 -13.94 -17.42 -8.00
CA GLU A 360 -13.84 -16.95 -6.61
C GLU A 360 -14.51 -15.57 -6.44
N LEU A 361 -14.28 -14.64 -7.38
CA LEU A 361 -14.90 -13.31 -7.37
C LEU A 361 -16.43 -13.38 -7.48
N VAL A 362 -16.94 -14.16 -8.43
CA VAL A 362 -18.38 -14.30 -8.68
C VAL A 362 -19.06 -15.05 -7.52
N ALA A 363 -18.49 -16.17 -7.06
CA ALA A 363 -19.03 -16.87 -5.89
C ALA A 363 -19.00 -15.98 -4.64
N GLY A 364 -17.94 -15.19 -4.44
CA GLY A 364 -17.83 -14.20 -3.38
C GLY A 364 -18.94 -13.15 -3.44
N LYS A 365 -19.18 -12.56 -4.60
CA LYS A 365 -20.30 -11.64 -4.85
C LYS A 365 -21.64 -12.24 -4.46
N ILE A 366 -21.94 -13.45 -4.95
CA ILE A 366 -23.23 -14.10 -4.72
C ILE A 366 -23.42 -14.43 -3.23
N ARG A 367 -22.37 -14.91 -2.55
CA ARG A 367 -22.39 -15.13 -1.09
C ARG A 367 -22.68 -13.84 -0.31
N ASN A 368 -22.05 -12.74 -0.72
CA ASN A 368 -22.23 -11.44 -0.07
C ASN A 368 -23.63 -10.87 -0.33
N GLN A 369 -24.17 -11.00 -1.55
CA GLN A 369 -25.54 -10.62 -1.90
C GLN A 369 -26.58 -11.41 -1.09
N ARG A 370 -26.44 -12.74 -1.03
CA ARG A 370 -27.29 -13.61 -0.21
C ARG A 370 -27.25 -13.21 1.27
N THR A 371 -26.06 -12.90 1.78
CA THR A 371 -25.88 -12.47 3.18
C THR A 371 -26.52 -11.11 3.45
N LEU A 372 -26.39 -10.15 2.53
CA LEU A 372 -26.99 -8.84 2.66
C LEU A 372 -28.53 -8.93 2.66
N LEU A 373 -29.11 -9.68 1.72
CA LEU A 373 -30.54 -9.96 1.66
C LEU A 373 -31.04 -10.58 2.96
N ARG A 374 -30.39 -11.65 3.43
CA ARG A 374 -30.79 -12.33 4.66
C ARG A 374 -30.76 -11.41 5.89
N ARG A 375 -29.77 -10.52 5.98
CA ARG A 375 -29.61 -9.60 7.12
C ARG A 375 -30.59 -8.44 7.12
N ASN A 376 -31.06 -8.03 5.95
CA ASN A 376 -31.92 -6.85 5.79
C ASN A 376 -33.33 -7.21 5.34
N TRP A 377 -33.69 -8.50 5.33
CA TRP A 377 -35.02 -8.94 4.91
C TRP A 377 -36.08 -8.29 5.80
N LYS A 378 -37.07 -7.68 5.17
CA LYS A 378 -38.26 -7.14 5.84
C LYS A 378 -39.48 -7.83 5.24
N PRO A 379 -40.36 -8.39 6.07
CA PRO A 379 -41.57 -9.05 5.59
C PRO A 379 -42.52 -8.03 4.94
N THR A 380 -43.26 -8.48 3.93
CA THR A 380 -44.52 -7.83 3.56
C THR A 380 -45.59 -8.26 4.56
N SER A 381 -46.66 -7.48 4.74
CA SER A 381 -47.75 -7.82 5.67
C SER A 381 -48.26 -9.26 5.44
N GLY A 382 -48.11 -10.13 6.45
CA GLY A 382 -48.52 -11.54 6.39
C GLY A 382 -47.45 -12.54 5.95
N GLU A 383 -46.23 -12.09 5.65
CA GLU A 383 -45.09 -12.95 5.29
C GLU A 383 -44.15 -13.23 6.47
N SER A 384 -43.28 -14.24 6.31
CA SER A 384 -42.23 -14.56 7.28
C SER A 384 -41.19 -13.45 7.41
N ASP A 385 -40.70 -13.24 8.64
CA ASP A 385 -39.59 -12.32 8.99
C ASP A 385 -38.23 -12.73 8.38
N SER A 386 -38.16 -13.90 7.74
CA SER A 386 -36.93 -14.46 7.17
C SER A 386 -36.97 -14.56 5.65
N LEU A 387 -35.79 -14.45 5.02
CA LEU A 387 -35.59 -14.76 3.60
C LEU A 387 -36.19 -16.14 3.26
N PRO A 388 -37.09 -16.25 2.26
CA PRO A 388 -37.71 -17.52 1.88
C PRO A 388 -36.69 -18.60 1.53
N ASP A 389 -36.97 -19.84 1.96
CA ASP A 389 -36.04 -20.96 1.78
C ASP A 389 -35.72 -21.24 0.31
N GLU A 390 -36.70 -21.06 -0.59
CA GLU A 390 -36.52 -21.22 -2.04
C GLU A 390 -35.53 -20.20 -2.60
N VAL A 391 -35.61 -18.94 -2.16
CA VAL A 391 -34.68 -17.89 -2.58
C VAL A 391 -33.29 -18.16 -2.01
N ALA A 392 -33.21 -18.55 -0.74
CA ALA A 392 -31.97 -18.92 -0.09
C ALA A 392 -31.31 -20.15 -0.74
N ALA A 393 -32.09 -21.13 -1.16
CA ALA A 393 -31.66 -22.32 -1.89
C ALA A 393 -31.18 -21.98 -3.30
N GLY A 394 -31.89 -21.09 -4.00
CA GLY A 394 -31.49 -20.58 -5.31
C GLY A 394 -30.09 -19.97 -5.27
N PHE A 395 -29.81 -19.09 -4.30
CA PHE A 395 -28.47 -18.54 -4.14
C PHE A 395 -27.42 -19.61 -3.80
N ARG A 396 -27.72 -20.61 -2.97
CA ARG A 396 -26.78 -21.72 -2.70
C ARG A 396 -26.43 -22.47 -3.99
N HIS A 397 -27.45 -22.78 -4.79
CA HIS A 397 -27.25 -23.41 -6.08
C HIS A 397 -26.38 -22.56 -7.01
N ASP A 398 -26.67 -21.25 -7.11
CA ASP A 398 -25.90 -20.32 -7.95
C ASP A 398 -24.42 -20.23 -7.51
N ILE A 399 -24.15 -20.27 -6.19
CA ILE A 399 -22.79 -20.31 -5.62
C ILE A 399 -22.06 -21.60 -6.02
N ASP A 400 -22.66 -22.77 -5.76
CA ASP A 400 -22.05 -24.06 -6.03
C ASP A 400 -21.81 -24.26 -7.54
N ALA A 401 -22.68 -23.70 -8.38
CA ALA A 401 -22.54 -23.70 -9.82
C ALA A 401 -21.42 -22.77 -10.28
N ALA A 402 -21.32 -21.56 -9.71
CA ALA A 402 -20.26 -20.60 -10.03
C ALA A 402 -18.87 -21.18 -9.71
N GLU A 403 -18.69 -21.82 -8.55
CA GLU A 403 -17.43 -22.47 -8.15
C GLU A 403 -16.99 -23.58 -9.13
N ARG A 404 -17.93 -24.21 -9.83
CA ARG A 404 -17.69 -25.33 -10.76
C ARG A 404 -17.81 -24.95 -12.24
N ALA A 405 -18.05 -23.68 -12.56
CA ALA A 405 -18.31 -23.21 -13.92
C ALA A 405 -17.12 -23.49 -14.86
N ARG A 406 -17.33 -24.16 -15.99
CA ARG A 406 -16.25 -24.64 -16.87
C ARG A 406 -15.72 -23.60 -17.86
N SER A 407 -16.37 -22.45 -17.99
CA SER A 407 -15.92 -21.35 -18.84
C SER A 407 -16.38 -19.99 -18.28
N LEU A 408 -15.80 -18.90 -18.82
CA LEU A 408 -16.18 -17.54 -18.43
C LEU A 408 -17.59 -17.18 -18.90
N GLU A 409 -18.02 -17.70 -20.05
CA GLU A 409 -19.36 -17.51 -20.60
C GLU A 409 -20.42 -18.16 -19.69
N GLN A 410 -20.17 -19.39 -19.26
CA GLN A 410 -21.05 -20.07 -18.29
C GLN A 410 -21.12 -19.27 -16.99
N LEU A 411 -19.97 -18.80 -16.50
CA LEU A 411 -19.88 -18.03 -15.27
C LEU A 411 -20.65 -16.70 -15.37
N LEU A 412 -20.58 -16.01 -16.51
CA LEU A 412 -21.36 -14.78 -16.78
C LEU A 412 -22.87 -15.04 -16.77
N GLY A 413 -23.31 -16.18 -17.31
CA GLY A 413 -24.73 -16.59 -17.24
C GLY A 413 -25.20 -16.80 -15.80
N LEU A 414 -24.39 -17.50 -14.99
CA LEU A 414 -24.67 -17.73 -13.56
C LEU A 414 -24.68 -16.43 -12.76
N GLU A 415 -23.72 -15.53 -13.01
CA GLU A 415 -23.68 -14.20 -12.42
C GLU A 415 -24.94 -13.40 -12.77
N GLY A 416 -25.37 -13.43 -14.03
CA GLY A 416 -26.59 -12.78 -14.50
C GLY A 416 -27.85 -13.28 -13.81
N ASN A 417 -27.98 -14.61 -13.67
CA ASN A 417 -29.12 -15.24 -12.98
C ASN A 417 -29.16 -14.86 -11.50
N ALA A 418 -28.02 -14.94 -10.81
CA ALA A 418 -27.92 -14.56 -9.41
C ALA A 418 -28.21 -13.06 -9.21
N ALA A 419 -27.75 -12.20 -10.12
CA ALA A 419 -28.04 -10.77 -10.09
C ALA A 419 -29.53 -10.48 -10.32
N ALA A 420 -30.18 -11.18 -11.25
CA ALA A 420 -31.62 -11.06 -11.48
C ALA A 420 -32.42 -11.45 -10.23
N ARG A 421 -32.08 -12.59 -9.61
CA ARG A 421 -32.67 -13.02 -8.33
C ARG A 421 -32.46 -11.99 -7.23
N TYR A 422 -31.26 -11.45 -7.11
CA TYR A 422 -30.93 -10.44 -6.10
C TYR A 422 -31.75 -9.16 -6.26
N PHE A 423 -31.79 -8.60 -7.47
CA PHE A 423 -32.51 -7.35 -7.70
C PHE A 423 -34.04 -7.52 -7.68
N ALA A 424 -34.57 -8.68 -8.04
CA ALA A 424 -35.99 -9.00 -7.86
C ALA A 424 -36.43 -8.95 -6.39
N HIS A 425 -35.50 -9.17 -5.46
CA HIS A 425 -35.76 -9.15 -4.02
C HIS A 425 -35.13 -7.95 -3.27
N PHE A 426 -34.64 -6.94 -4.01
CA PHE A 426 -33.96 -5.80 -3.38
C PHE A 426 -34.92 -4.90 -2.60
N ARG A 427 -36.16 -4.75 -3.09
CA ARG A 427 -37.20 -3.91 -2.47
C ARG A 427 -37.55 -4.37 -1.05
N GLN A 428 -37.43 -5.67 -0.76
CA GLN A 428 -37.66 -6.26 0.56
C GLN A 428 -36.61 -5.84 1.60
N MET A 429 -35.52 -5.19 1.20
CA MET A 429 -34.54 -4.61 2.13
C MET A 429 -34.83 -3.14 2.50
N ILE A 430 -35.74 -2.49 1.77
CA ILE A 430 -36.11 -1.09 1.98
C ILE A 430 -37.23 -1.02 3.02
N ALA A 431 -37.01 -0.24 4.09
CA ALA A 431 -37.98 -0.05 5.14
C ALA A 431 -39.28 0.57 4.57
N PRO A 432 -40.47 0.12 5.02
CA PRO A 432 -41.70 0.83 4.74
C PRO A 432 -41.59 2.25 5.29
N GLU A 433 -42.11 3.24 4.57
CA GLU A 433 -42.12 4.62 5.04
C GLU A 433 -42.78 4.72 6.42
N LYS A 434 -42.08 5.35 7.36
CA LYS A 434 -42.75 5.95 8.51
C LYS A 434 -43.50 7.16 7.97
N ARG A 435 -44.82 7.06 7.81
CA ARG A 435 -45.66 8.26 7.65
C ARG A 435 -45.28 9.22 8.77
N ALA A 436 -44.68 10.36 8.42
CA ALA A 436 -44.55 11.44 9.38
C ALA A 436 -45.96 11.76 9.90
N GLY A 437 -46.13 11.77 11.22
CA GLY A 437 -47.44 11.93 11.83
C GLY A 437 -48.18 13.17 11.32
N GLY A 438 -49.47 13.01 11.05
CA GLY A 438 -50.44 14.09 10.83
C GLY A 438 -50.63 14.53 9.38
N ASP A 439 -51.76 14.09 8.78
CA ASP A 439 -52.64 14.88 7.90
C ASP A 439 -52.04 15.81 6.84
N VAL A 440 -51.11 15.32 6.00
CA VAL A 440 -50.82 15.96 4.70
C VAL A 440 -51.48 15.15 3.59
N PRO A 441 -52.55 15.64 2.94
CA PRO A 441 -53.15 14.98 1.79
C PRO A 441 -52.19 15.09 0.60
N GLY A 442 -51.61 13.96 0.20
CA GLY A 442 -50.77 13.81 -0.98
C GLY A 442 -50.36 12.35 -1.16
N PRO A 443 -49.97 11.89 -2.36
CA PRO A 443 -49.41 10.57 -2.52
C PRO A 443 -48.15 10.45 -1.64
N ALA A 444 -48.07 9.39 -0.83
CA ALA A 444 -46.88 9.06 -0.08
C ALA A 444 -45.74 8.81 -1.09
N TRP A 445 -44.70 9.66 -1.07
CA TRP A 445 -43.53 9.48 -1.92
C TRP A 445 -42.61 8.43 -1.28
N GLY A 446 -42.27 7.41 -2.05
CA GLY A 446 -41.47 6.28 -1.60
C GLY A 446 -40.45 5.79 -2.60
N PHE A 447 -39.47 5.06 -2.07
CA PHE A 447 -38.50 4.35 -2.90
C PHE A 447 -39.15 3.09 -3.47
N ASP A 448 -39.59 3.19 -4.74
CA ASP A 448 -39.98 2.03 -5.51
C ASP A 448 -38.76 1.47 -6.27
N PHE A 449 -38.65 0.14 -6.30
CA PHE A 449 -37.57 -0.54 -7.00
C PHE A 449 -38.06 -1.87 -7.56
N GLU A 450 -38.39 -1.86 -8.84
CA GLU A 450 -38.83 -3.06 -9.56
C GLU A 450 -37.64 -3.85 -10.13
N ARG A 451 -36.69 -3.14 -10.75
CA ARG A 451 -35.56 -3.77 -11.45
C ARG A 451 -34.35 -2.84 -11.57
N ARG A 452 -33.18 -3.43 -11.77
CA ARG A 452 -31.94 -2.66 -12.03
C ARG A 452 -31.94 -2.04 -13.44
N THR A 453 -31.95 -0.71 -13.52
CA THR A 453 -31.80 0.08 -14.76
C THR A 453 -30.54 0.95 -14.71
N ARG A 454 -29.62 0.78 -15.66
CA ARG A 454 -28.29 1.40 -15.58
C ARG A 454 -28.15 2.70 -16.37
N ARG A 455 -28.69 2.76 -17.59
CA ARG A 455 -28.41 3.82 -18.56
C ARG A 455 -29.65 4.13 -19.41
N PRO A 456 -30.44 5.15 -19.05
CA PRO A 456 -30.37 5.93 -17.81
C PRO A 456 -30.91 5.16 -16.58
N PRO A 457 -30.55 5.57 -15.34
CA PRO A 457 -31.32 5.23 -14.15
C PRO A 457 -32.72 5.84 -14.24
N VAL A 458 -33.78 5.05 -14.02
CA VAL A 458 -35.17 5.51 -14.17
C VAL A 458 -35.87 5.82 -12.84
N ASP A 459 -35.22 5.52 -11.72
CA ASP A 459 -35.71 5.72 -10.36
C ASP A 459 -34.55 6.09 -9.41
N GLU A 460 -34.90 6.54 -8.22
CA GLU A 460 -34.02 7.05 -7.18
C GLU A 460 -33.04 5.99 -6.66
N VAL A 461 -33.50 4.75 -6.49
CA VAL A 461 -32.65 3.64 -6.02
C VAL A 461 -31.62 3.27 -7.09
N ASN A 462 -32.02 3.23 -8.37
CA ASN A 462 -31.11 3.05 -9.49
C ASN A 462 -30.12 4.21 -9.63
N ALA A 463 -30.51 5.45 -9.32
CA ALA A 463 -29.61 6.60 -9.30
C ALA A 463 -28.54 6.44 -8.20
N LEU A 464 -28.95 6.09 -6.98
CA LEU A 464 -28.05 5.82 -5.86
C LEU A 464 -27.07 4.66 -6.16
N LEU A 465 -27.58 3.52 -6.64
CA LEU A 465 -26.75 2.35 -6.99
C LEU A 465 -25.76 2.68 -8.12
N SER A 466 -26.19 3.43 -9.14
CA SER A 466 -25.32 3.79 -10.27
C SER A 466 -24.23 4.76 -9.86
N TYR A 467 -24.56 5.73 -9.01
CA TYR A 467 -23.58 6.66 -8.45
C TYR A 467 -22.58 5.94 -7.53
N GLY A 468 -23.06 5.10 -6.62
CA GLY A 468 -22.21 4.31 -5.73
C GLY A 468 -21.29 3.32 -6.45
N TYR A 469 -21.77 2.62 -7.48
CA TYR A 469 -20.90 1.77 -8.28
C TYR A 469 -19.83 2.59 -9.05
N SER A 470 -20.12 3.84 -9.41
CA SER A 470 -19.12 4.73 -10.02
C SER A 470 -18.05 5.13 -8.99
N LEU A 471 -18.45 5.45 -7.75
CA LEU A 471 -17.52 5.74 -6.65
C LEU A 471 -16.66 4.53 -6.26
N LEU A 472 -17.24 3.32 -6.25
CA LEU A 472 -16.51 2.10 -5.93
C LEU A 472 -15.55 1.70 -7.06
N ALA A 473 -15.98 1.77 -8.33
CA ALA A 473 -15.11 1.50 -9.47
C ALA A 473 -13.91 2.46 -9.49
N ARG A 474 -14.13 3.74 -9.19
CA ARG A 474 -13.07 4.73 -8.97
C ARG A 474 -12.14 4.33 -7.83
N THR A 475 -12.70 3.99 -6.67
CA THR A 475 -11.92 3.62 -5.47
C THR A 475 -10.98 2.47 -5.80
N LEU A 476 -11.48 1.41 -6.45
CA LEU A 476 -10.68 0.27 -6.86
C LEU A 476 -9.68 0.60 -7.97
N ALA A 477 -10.04 1.42 -8.96
CA ALA A 477 -9.10 1.82 -9.99
C ALA A 477 -7.91 2.58 -9.41
N VAL A 478 -8.16 3.51 -8.48
CA VAL A 478 -7.11 4.27 -7.79
C VAL A 478 -6.27 3.36 -6.90
N THR A 479 -6.88 2.49 -6.09
CA THR A 479 -6.16 1.53 -5.24
C THR A 479 -5.30 0.58 -6.07
N LEU A 480 -5.83 0.01 -7.15
CA LEU A 480 -5.08 -0.89 -8.03
C LEU A 480 -3.87 -0.22 -8.66
N THR A 481 -4.03 1.02 -9.15
CA THR A 481 -2.91 1.80 -9.69
C THR A 481 -1.89 2.16 -8.62
N ALA A 482 -2.34 2.46 -7.39
CA ALA A 482 -1.46 2.75 -6.25
C ALA A 482 -0.67 1.53 -5.78
N VAL A 483 -1.25 0.32 -5.85
CA VAL A 483 -0.59 -0.98 -5.58
C VAL A 483 0.24 -1.48 -6.78
N GLY A 484 0.04 -0.88 -7.96
CA GLY A 484 0.89 -1.05 -9.13
C GLY A 484 0.35 -1.98 -10.21
N PHE A 485 -0.89 -2.46 -10.06
CA PHE A 485 -1.62 -3.12 -11.13
C PHE A 485 -2.01 -2.16 -12.25
N ASP A 486 -2.17 -2.71 -13.45
CA ASP A 486 -2.86 -2.04 -14.54
C ASP A 486 -4.38 -2.21 -14.35
N ALA A 487 -5.06 -1.15 -13.93
CA ALA A 487 -6.50 -1.19 -13.67
C ALA A 487 -7.35 -1.53 -14.92
N MET A 488 -6.80 -1.38 -16.13
CA MET A 488 -7.50 -1.63 -17.40
C MET A 488 -7.45 -3.11 -17.81
N ARG A 489 -6.53 -3.90 -17.27
CA ARG A 489 -6.33 -5.31 -17.65
C ARG A 489 -6.98 -6.27 -16.66
N GLY A 490 -8.25 -6.57 -16.89
CA GLY A 490 -9.03 -7.55 -16.12
C GLY A 490 -8.64 -9.00 -16.38
N LEU A 491 -9.09 -9.87 -15.49
CA LEU A 491 -8.99 -11.33 -15.53
C LEU A 491 -10.35 -11.97 -15.85
N TYR A 492 -11.46 -11.32 -15.47
CA TYR A 492 -12.82 -11.79 -15.69
C TYR A 492 -13.55 -10.97 -16.77
N HIS A 493 -13.73 -9.67 -16.53
CA HIS A 493 -14.35 -8.78 -17.50
C HIS A 493 -13.42 -8.59 -18.69
N GLN A 494 -13.96 -8.86 -19.88
CA GLN A 494 -13.22 -8.60 -21.12
C GLN A 494 -12.87 -7.12 -21.24
N SER A 495 -11.63 -6.86 -21.65
CA SER A 495 -11.14 -5.52 -21.99
C SER A 495 -11.98 -4.94 -23.12
N ARG A 496 -12.98 -4.11 -22.76
CA ARG A 496 -13.70 -3.24 -23.69
C ARG A 496 -13.08 -1.86 -23.63
N TYR A 497 -12.98 -1.20 -24.78
CA TYR A 497 -12.37 0.12 -24.89
C TYR A 497 -12.94 1.08 -23.82
N GLY A 498 -12.04 1.73 -23.08
CA GLY A 498 -12.37 2.76 -22.09
C GLY A 498 -12.94 2.28 -20.75
N ARG A 499 -12.83 0.98 -20.38
CA ARG A 499 -13.29 0.48 -19.06
C ARG A 499 -12.15 -0.09 -18.21
N PRO A 500 -12.05 0.26 -16.91
CA PRO A 500 -11.06 -0.32 -16.00
C PRO A 500 -11.46 -1.74 -15.60
N ALA A 501 -11.17 -2.72 -16.46
CA ALA A 501 -11.70 -4.07 -16.33
C ALA A 501 -11.26 -4.77 -15.04
N LEU A 502 -10.00 -4.60 -14.58
CA LEU A 502 -9.57 -5.18 -13.30
C LEU A 502 -10.30 -4.54 -12.12
N ALA A 503 -10.51 -3.23 -12.16
CA ALA A 503 -11.29 -2.56 -11.12
C ALA A 503 -12.72 -3.09 -11.06
N LEU A 504 -13.33 -3.41 -12.21
CA LEU A 504 -14.66 -4.02 -12.26
C LEU A 504 -14.66 -5.45 -11.72
N ASP A 505 -13.63 -6.26 -12.03
CA ASP A 505 -13.47 -7.61 -11.47
C ASP A 505 -13.40 -7.58 -9.94
N MET A 506 -12.48 -6.77 -9.42
CA MET A 506 -12.28 -6.61 -7.98
C MET A 506 -13.49 -6.00 -7.30
N MET A 507 -14.33 -5.25 -8.03
CA MET A 507 -15.54 -4.65 -7.48
C MET A 507 -16.61 -5.68 -7.11
N GLU A 508 -16.64 -6.82 -7.80
CA GLU A 508 -17.76 -7.75 -7.72
C GLU A 508 -18.07 -8.22 -6.28
N PRO A 509 -17.11 -8.69 -5.47
CA PRO A 509 -17.38 -9.08 -4.08
C PRO A 509 -17.79 -7.90 -3.19
N PHE A 510 -17.33 -6.68 -3.48
CA PHE A 510 -17.54 -5.50 -2.64
C PHE A 510 -18.80 -4.71 -2.94
N ARG A 511 -19.43 -4.89 -4.11
CA ARG A 511 -20.72 -4.23 -4.47
C ARG A 511 -21.76 -4.34 -3.35
N PRO A 512 -22.13 -5.55 -2.86
CA PRO A 512 -23.10 -5.68 -1.77
C PRO A 512 -22.57 -5.15 -0.44
N LEU A 513 -21.27 -5.32 -0.18
CA LEU A 513 -20.67 -4.97 1.10
C LEU A 513 -20.55 -3.46 1.32
N ILE A 514 -20.25 -2.70 0.26
CA ILE A 514 -19.98 -1.26 0.36
C ILE A 514 -21.15 -0.47 -0.22
N VAL A 515 -21.44 -0.65 -1.51
CA VAL A 515 -22.39 0.22 -2.21
C VAL A 515 -23.82 -0.10 -1.82
N ASP A 516 -24.26 -1.34 -2.00
CA ASP A 516 -25.66 -1.69 -1.73
C ASP A 516 -26.00 -1.47 -0.25
N SER A 517 -25.05 -1.80 0.65
CA SER A 517 -25.18 -1.48 2.08
C SER A 517 -25.29 0.03 2.34
N ALA A 518 -24.52 0.87 1.66
CA ALA A 518 -24.61 2.33 1.80
C ALA A 518 -25.94 2.87 1.26
N VAL A 519 -26.43 2.34 0.13
CA VAL A 519 -27.74 2.67 -0.44
C VAL A 519 -28.86 2.35 0.55
N LEU A 520 -28.87 1.14 1.11
CA LEU A 520 -29.85 0.75 2.13
C LEU A 520 -29.77 1.64 3.38
N THR A 521 -28.56 2.01 3.78
CA THR A 521 -28.34 2.87 4.97
C THR A 521 -28.95 4.25 4.76
N VAL A 522 -28.64 4.94 3.65
CA VAL A 522 -29.15 6.30 3.42
C VAL A 522 -30.67 6.33 3.24
N ILE A 523 -31.24 5.29 2.65
CA ILE A 523 -32.69 5.16 2.47
C ILE A 523 -33.36 4.88 3.82
N ASN A 524 -32.93 3.81 4.52
CA ASN A 524 -33.61 3.35 5.73
C ASN A 524 -33.44 4.30 6.92
N ASN A 525 -32.38 5.10 6.94
CA ASN A 525 -32.16 6.12 7.96
C ASN A 525 -32.78 7.48 7.58
N GLY A 526 -33.34 7.64 6.37
CA GLY A 526 -33.90 8.91 5.91
C GLY A 526 -32.85 10.00 5.66
N GLU A 527 -31.60 9.62 5.37
CA GLU A 527 -30.54 10.58 5.02
C GLU A 527 -30.74 11.20 3.63
N VAL A 528 -31.51 10.52 2.78
CA VAL A 528 -31.97 11.02 1.46
C VAL A 528 -33.48 10.90 1.34
N GLY A 529 -34.10 11.83 0.62
CA GLY A 529 -35.54 11.87 0.35
C GLY A 529 -35.87 12.48 -1.01
N ALA A 530 -37.16 12.75 -1.29
CA ALA A 530 -37.64 13.21 -2.60
C ALA A 530 -36.86 14.42 -3.15
N GLY A 531 -36.56 15.37 -2.27
CA GLY A 531 -35.86 16.60 -2.61
C GLY A 531 -34.37 16.44 -2.95
N ASP A 532 -33.82 15.21 -2.92
CA ASP A 532 -32.42 14.93 -3.27
C ASP A 532 -32.22 14.48 -4.72
N PHE A 533 -33.31 14.36 -5.48
CA PHE A 533 -33.31 13.82 -6.83
C PHE A 533 -33.82 14.86 -7.83
N VAL A 534 -33.34 14.73 -9.07
CA VAL A 534 -33.79 15.50 -10.23
C VAL A 534 -34.13 14.51 -11.33
N ALA A 535 -35.40 14.48 -11.72
CA ALA A 535 -35.88 13.71 -12.85
C ALA A 535 -35.91 14.60 -14.10
N ALA A 536 -35.21 14.22 -15.15
CA ALA A 536 -35.21 14.92 -16.42
C ALA A 536 -35.06 13.92 -17.58
N GLY A 537 -35.91 14.04 -18.62
CA GLY A 537 -35.82 13.20 -19.82
C GLY A 537 -35.94 11.69 -19.56
N GLY A 538 -36.73 11.28 -18.56
CA GLY A 538 -36.88 9.88 -18.15
C GLY A 538 -35.69 9.32 -17.36
N ALA A 539 -34.70 10.15 -17.01
CA ALA A 539 -33.56 9.80 -16.17
C ALA A 539 -33.67 10.46 -14.80
N VAL A 540 -33.31 9.72 -13.75
CA VAL A 540 -33.22 10.23 -12.37
C VAL A 540 -31.75 10.38 -11.97
N ASN A 541 -31.38 11.55 -11.44
CA ASN A 541 -30.04 11.86 -10.95
C ASN A 541 -30.10 12.47 -9.55
N LEU A 542 -29.01 12.34 -8.78
CA LEU A 542 -28.85 13.03 -7.50
C LEU A 542 -28.50 14.51 -7.72
N ASN A 543 -29.13 15.40 -6.96
CA ASN A 543 -28.68 16.79 -6.87
C ASN A 543 -27.47 16.95 -5.94
N GLU A 544 -27.01 18.17 -5.71
CA GLU A 544 -25.82 18.41 -4.88
C GLU A 544 -25.98 17.92 -3.43
N ARG A 545 -27.15 18.13 -2.83
CA ARG A 545 -27.44 17.70 -1.46
C ARG A 545 -27.44 16.17 -1.36
N GLY A 546 -28.15 15.50 -2.27
CA GLY A 546 -28.22 14.05 -2.36
C GLY A 546 -26.85 13.40 -2.57
N ARG A 547 -26.02 13.98 -3.45
CA ARG A 547 -24.64 13.52 -3.65
C ARG A 547 -23.80 13.65 -2.39
N ARG A 548 -23.87 14.79 -1.70
CA ARG A 548 -23.11 15.03 -0.46
C ARG A 548 -23.49 14.02 0.62
N ALA A 549 -24.79 13.78 0.82
CA ALA A 549 -25.29 12.79 1.76
C ALA A 549 -24.79 11.38 1.41
N PHE A 550 -24.88 10.99 0.13
CA PHE A 550 -24.44 9.68 -0.31
C PHE A 550 -22.92 9.46 -0.22
N ILE A 551 -22.11 10.46 -0.61
CA ILE A 551 -20.64 10.41 -0.44
C ILE A 551 -20.29 10.22 1.03
N ALA A 552 -20.93 10.97 1.94
CA ALA A 552 -20.67 10.83 3.37
C ALA A 552 -20.98 9.41 3.87
N ALA A 553 -22.10 8.82 3.45
CA ALA A 553 -22.44 7.44 3.80
C ALA A 553 -21.48 6.40 3.19
N PHE A 554 -21.06 6.60 1.95
CA PHE A 554 -20.07 5.76 1.27
C PHE A 554 -18.71 5.79 1.99
N GLU A 555 -18.22 6.98 2.36
CA GLU A 555 -16.96 7.14 3.09
C GLU A 555 -17.05 6.59 4.52
N ARG A 556 -18.16 6.78 5.23
CA ARG A 556 -18.41 6.11 6.52
C ARG A 556 -18.36 4.60 6.39
N ARG A 557 -18.91 4.05 5.30
CA ARG A 557 -18.88 2.61 5.04
C ARG A 557 -17.46 2.11 4.77
N LEU A 558 -16.65 2.85 4.02
CA LEU A 558 -15.23 2.52 3.80
C LEU A 558 -14.37 2.60 5.07
N ALA A 559 -14.72 3.51 5.98
CA ALA A 559 -14.03 3.67 7.26
C ALA A 559 -14.48 2.67 8.35
N GLN A 560 -15.50 1.85 8.07
CA GLN A 560 -15.98 0.88 9.04
C GLN A 560 -15.02 -0.30 9.17
N ASP A 561 -14.61 -0.59 10.40
CA ASP A 561 -13.84 -1.79 10.75
C ASP A 561 -14.70 -3.05 10.66
N VAL A 562 -14.13 -4.07 10.03
CA VAL A 562 -14.68 -5.43 10.02
C VAL A 562 -13.56 -6.44 10.28
N THR A 563 -13.92 -7.57 10.85
CA THR A 563 -12.98 -8.69 11.02
C THR A 563 -12.70 -9.32 9.67
N HIS A 564 -11.43 -9.34 9.25
CA HIS A 564 -11.03 -9.99 8.01
C HIS A 564 -11.35 -11.49 8.09
N PRO A 565 -12.17 -12.05 7.18
CA PRO A 565 -12.70 -13.41 7.33
C PRO A 565 -11.63 -14.49 7.29
N LEU A 566 -10.47 -14.18 6.70
CA LEU A 566 -9.36 -15.11 6.57
C LEU A 566 -8.24 -14.87 7.60
N PHE A 567 -7.99 -13.62 7.98
CA PHE A 567 -6.84 -13.26 8.82
C PHE A 567 -7.22 -12.99 10.27
N GLY A 568 -8.52 -12.83 10.57
CA GLY A 568 -9.04 -12.76 11.93
C GLY A 568 -8.84 -11.43 12.66
N TYR A 569 -7.98 -10.53 12.17
CA TYR A 569 -7.84 -9.19 12.72
C TYR A 569 -8.89 -8.21 12.16
N ALA A 570 -9.15 -7.13 12.88
CA ALA A 570 -10.02 -6.04 12.43
C ALA A 570 -9.27 -5.08 11.51
N ALA A 571 -9.90 -4.69 10.41
CA ALA A 571 -9.39 -3.67 9.49
C ALA A 571 -10.57 -2.92 8.84
N ALA A 572 -10.36 -1.65 8.50
CA ALA A 572 -11.35 -0.86 7.78
C ALA A 572 -11.57 -1.42 6.38
N TYR A 573 -12.78 -1.29 5.82
CA TYR A 573 -13.04 -1.71 4.43
C TYR A 573 -12.06 -1.10 3.42
N ARG A 574 -11.59 0.13 3.65
CA ARG A 574 -10.55 0.77 2.82
C ARG A 574 -9.25 -0.06 2.79
N GLN A 575 -8.80 -0.53 3.95
CA GLN A 575 -7.61 -1.37 4.07
C GLN A 575 -7.85 -2.75 3.50
N ILE A 576 -9.03 -3.33 3.71
CA ILE A 576 -9.37 -4.64 3.14
C ILE A 576 -9.36 -4.61 1.61
N VAL A 577 -9.82 -3.52 1.00
CA VAL A 577 -9.75 -3.32 -0.45
C VAL A 577 -8.31 -3.23 -0.96
N GLU A 578 -7.37 -2.73 -0.16
CA GLU A 578 -5.95 -2.66 -0.51
C GLU A 578 -5.21 -4.00 -0.27
N ILE A 579 -5.59 -4.73 0.78
CA ILE A 579 -5.06 -6.07 1.11
C ILE A 579 -5.48 -7.11 0.06
N GLN A 580 -6.71 -6.98 -0.45
CA GLN A 580 -7.33 -7.90 -1.41
C GLN A 580 -6.81 -7.70 -2.83
#